data_AF-A0A3D5D761-F1
#
_entry.id   AF-A0A3D5D761-F1
#
_cell.length_a   1.000
_cell.length_b   1.000
_cell.length_c   1.000
_cell.angle_alpha   90.00
_cell.angle_beta   90.00
_cell.angle_gamma   90.00
#
_symmetry.space_group_name_H-M   'P 1'
#
loop_
_entity.id
_entity.type
_entity.pdbx_description
1 polymer ?
#
loop_
_entity_poly.entity_id
_entity_poly.type
_entity_poly.pdbx_seq_one_letter_code
_entity_poly.pdbx_strand_id
1 'polypeptide(L)'
;TNPVCASCHEKMDPIGFAFEHFDAIGRYRTQDNGEPIDAAGKLDSGEVFKNATDLRHILTSKKNNLFARCLTEKMLTYALGRGLEYYDKRTVDSIVKRLEKNGHKFNDLVDGIVTSLAFDKKRGEAGK
;
A
#
# COMPACT_ATOMS: atom_id res chain seq x y z
N THR A 1 28.14 -0.17 7.91
CA THR A 1 27.12 0.68 8.55
C THR A 1 27.32 2.13 8.14
N ASN A 2 26.79 2.52 6.97
CA ASN A 2 26.75 3.92 6.55
C ASN A 2 25.49 4.58 7.14
N PRO A 3 25.60 5.67 7.93
CA PRO A 3 24.44 6.32 8.54
C PRO A 3 23.37 6.77 7.54
N VAL A 4 23.78 7.18 6.33
CA VAL A 4 22.85 7.60 5.26
C VAL A 4 22.01 6.42 4.80
N CYS A 5 22.63 5.26 4.56
CA CYS A 5 21.93 4.04 4.17
C CYS A 5 20.99 3.58 5.30
N ALA A 6 21.48 3.56 6.55
CA ALA A 6 20.71 3.11 7.69
C ALA A 6 19.40 3.88 7.88
N SER A 7 19.37 5.18 7.60
CA SER A 7 18.19 6.02 7.76
C SER A 7 16.97 5.60 6.91
N CYS A 8 17.22 5.07 5.71
CA CYS A 8 16.16 4.54 4.84
C CYS A 8 15.82 3.10 5.21
N HIS A 9 16.84 2.28 5.43
CA HIS A 9 16.70 0.86 5.75
C HIS A 9 15.95 0.62 7.05
N GLU A 10 16.11 1.48 8.06
CA GLU A 10 15.35 1.44 9.31
C GLU A 10 13.82 1.45 9.08
N LYS A 11 13.36 2.10 7.99
CA LYS A 11 11.94 2.19 7.65
C LYS A 11 11.50 1.13 6.64
N MET A 12 12.35 0.80 5.67
CA MET A 12 12.00 -0.06 4.54
C MET A 12 12.13 -1.55 4.88
N ASP A 13 13.23 -1.92 5.53
CA ASP A 13 13.61 -3.32 5.73
C ASP A 13 12.58 -4.10 6.57
N PRO A 14 12.04 -3.57 7.69
CA PRO A 14 11.10 -4.33 8.50
C PRO A 14 9.89 -4.82 7.69
N ILE A 15 9.33 -3.96 6.82
CA ILE A 15 8.18 -4.33 5.99
C ILE A 15 8.55 -5.46 5.03
N GLY A 16 9.78 -5.43 4.47
CA GLY A 16 10.31 -6.50 3.63
C GLY A 16 10.48 -7.81 4.39
N PHE A 17 11.05 -7.77 5.60
CA PHE A 17 11.27 -8.95 6.44
C PHE A 17 9.99 -9.73 6.71
N ALA A 18 8.86 -9.04 6.87
CA ALA A 18 7.56 -9.70 7.05
C ALA A 18 7.26 -10.75 5.96
N PHE A 19 7.75 -10.53 4.74
CA PHE A 19 7.53 -11.39 3.57
C PHE A 19 8.65 -12.37 3.28
N GLU A 20 9.72 -12.44 4.08
CA GLU A 20 10.89 -13.30 3.81
C GLU A 20 10.55 -14.79 3.74
N HIS A 21 9.46 -15.20 4.40
CA HIS A 21 8.92 -16.55 4.26
C HIS A 21 8.41 -16.89 2.84
N PHE A 22 8.30 -15.93 1.93
CA PHE A 22 7.88 -16.17 0.55
C PHE A 22 9.07 -15.97 -0.39
N ASP A 23 9.34 -16.97 -1.23
CA ASP A 23 10.34 -16.82 -2.30
C ASP A 23 9.82 -15.96 -3.46
N ALA A 24 10.64 -15.78 -4.49
CA ALA A 24 10.33 -14.93 -5.65
C ALA A 24 9.07 -15.35 -6.44
N ILE A 25 8.61 -16.60 -6.31
CA ILE A 25 7.38 -17.09 -6.93
C ILE A 25 6.22 -17.23 -5.94
N GLY A 26 6.42 -16.85 -4.68
CA GLY A 26 5.42 -16.89 -3.62
C GLY A 26 5.31 -18.23 -2.89
N ARG A 27 6.28 -19.14 -3.03
CA ARG A 27 6.31 -20.38 -2.25
C ARG A 27 6.72 -20.08 -0.83
N TYR A 28 6.01 -20.68 0.13
CA TYR A 28 6.35 -20.56 1.54
C TYR A 28 7.60 -21.38 1.89
N ARG A 29 8.51 -20.78 2.66
CA ARG A 29 9.78 -21.36 3.14
C ARG A 29 10.03 -20.99 4.60
N THR A 30 10.68 -21.88 5.33
CA THR A 30 11.06 -21.65 6.74
C THR A 30 12.56 -21.41 6.92
N GLN A 31 13.36 -21.65 5.89
CA GLN A 31 14.81 -21.48 5.89
C GLN A 31 15.27 -20.79 4.60
N ASP A 32 16.37 -20.07 4.72
CA ASP A 32 17.14 -19.52 3.60
C ASP A 32 18.62 -19.88 3.77
N ASN A 33 19.23 -20.42 2.72
CA ASN A 33 20.62 -20.91 2.76
C ASN A 33 20.95 -21.84 3.96
N GLY A 34 19.96 -22.62 4.41
CA GLY A 34 20.09 -23.54 5.56
C GLY A 34 19.87 -22.90 6.94
N GLU A 35 19.64 -21.58 7.00
CA GLU A 35 19.38 -20.85 8.23
C GLU A 35 17.88 -20.58 8.40
N PRO A 36 17.33 -20.63 9.63
CA PRO A 36 15.94 -20.24 9.88
C PRO A 36 15.67 -18.78 9.48
N ILE A 37 14.53 -18.55 8.83
CA ILE A 37 14.10 -17.20 8.46
C ILE A 37 13.58 -16.45 9.69
N ASP A 38 14.09 -15.25 9.92
CA ASP A 38 13.51 -14.27 10.85
C ASP A 38 12.72 -13.22 10.06
N ALA A 39 11.39 -13.32 10.13
CA ALA A 39 10.46 -12.40 9.48
C ALA A 39 9.92 -11.31 10.45
N ALA A 40 10.49 -11.21 11.65
CA ALA A 40 10.05 -10.24 12.64
C ALA A 40 10.54 -8.82 12.30
N GLY A 41 9.77 -7.83 12.72
CA GLY A 41 10.11 -6.44 12.50
C GLY A 41 9.26 -5.48 13.32
N LYS A 42 9.62 -4.20 13.24
CA LYS A 42 8.96 -3.10 13.92
C LYS A 42 8.73 -1.95 12.94
N LEU A 43 7.51 -1.45 12.87
CA LEU A 43 7.19 -0.25 12.09
C LEU A 43 7.73 1.01 12.78
N ASP A 44 7.93 2.08 12.01
CA ASP A 44 8.37 3.39 12.50
C ASP A 44 7.42 4.00 13.56
N SER A 45 6.14 3.65 13.48
CA SER A 45 5.11 4.00 14.48
C SER A 45 5.13 3.12 15.74
N GLY A 46 5.97 2.10 15.79
CA GLY A 46 6.24 1.31 16.99
C GLY A 46 5.61 -0.08 17.07
N GLU A 47 4.65 -0.42 16.19
CA GLU A 47 4.03 -1.73 16.16
C GLU A 47 5.03 -2.82 15.75
N VAL A 48 5.05 -3.92 16.50
CA VAL A 48 5.90 -5.09 16.26
C VAL A 48 5.08 -6.21 15.63
N PHE A 49 5.68 -6.97 14.72
CA PHE A 49 5.10 -8.13 14.05
C PHE A 49 6.13 -9.24 13.93
N LYS A 50 5.67 -10.49 13.76
CA LYS A 50 6.55 -11.66 13.59
C LYS A 50 6.63 -12.15 12.14
N ASN A 51 5.69 -11.75 11.30
CA ASN A 51 5.55 -12.21 9.91
C ASN A 51 4.52 -11.36 9.13
N ALA A 52 4.32 -11.69 7.85
CA ALA A 52 3.35 -11.05 6.96
C ALA A 52 1.90 -11.08 7.46
N THR A 53 1.49 -12.12 8.20
CA THR A 53 0.12 -12.21 8.73
C THR A 53 -0.12 -11.17 9.82
N ASP A 54 0.84 -11.02 10.74
CA ASP A 54 0.82 -10.00 11.77
C ASP A 54 0.87 -8.59 11.17
N LEU A 55 1.75 -8.38 10.17
CA LEU A 55 1.82 -7.11 9.45
C LEU A 55 0.49 -6.77 8.75
N ARG A 56 -0.13 -7.74 8.06
CA ARG A 56 -1.46 -7.59 7.47
C ARG A 56 -2.49 -7.19 8.52
N HIS A 57 -2.45 -7.81 9.70
CA HIS A 57 -3.35 -7.47 10.79
C HIS A 57 -3.16 -6.03 11.27
N ILE A 58 -1.92 -5.56 11.40
CA ILE A 58 -1.63 -4.16 11.77
C ILE A 58 -2.17 -3.20 10.70
N LEU A 59 -1.91 -3.49 9.43
CA LEU A 59 -2.36 -2.65 8.31
C LEU A 59 -3.89 -2.57 8.22
N THR A 60 -4.59 -3.67 8.49
CA THR A 60 -6.06 -3.73 8.37
C THR A 60 -6.81 -3.29 9.64
N SER A 61 -6.18 -3.32 10.82
CA SER A 61 -6.83 -2.92 12.07
C SER A 61 -6.44 -1.52 12.55
N LYS A 62 -5.14 -1.18 12.51
CA LYS A 62 -4.61 0.08 13.08
C LYS A 62 -4.33 1.14 12.02
N LYS A 63 -4.00 0.72 10.80
CA LYS A 63 -3.60 1.62 9.71
C LYS A 63 -4.52 1.53 8.49
N ASN A 64 -5.77 1.09 8.68
CA ASN A 64 -6.69 0.78 7.59
C ASN A 64 -6.90 1.99 6.65
N ASN A 65 -7.14 3.18 7.21
CA ASN A 65 -7.37 4.38 6.38
C ASN A 65 -6.12 4.78 5.58
N LEU A 66 -4.91 4.63 6.14
CA LEU A 66 -3.66 4.86 5.43
C LEU A 66 -3.47 3.85 4.30
N PHE A 67 -3.75 2.58 4.57
CA PHE A 67 -3.70 1.51 3.58
C PHE A 67 -4.71 1.74 2.45
N ALA A 68 -5.97 2.01 2.79
CA ALA A 68 -7.04 2.28 1.83
C ALA A 68 -6.72 3.48 0.95
N ARG A 69 -6.17 4.56 1.53
CA ARG A 69 -5.72 5.73 0.77
C ARG A 69 -4.59 5.38 -0.20
N CYS A 70 -3.53 4.73 0.29
CA CYS A 70 -2.39 4.35 -0.55
C CYS A 70 -2.83 3.45 -1.71
N LEU A 71 -3.63 2.42 -1.42
CA LEU A 71 -4.17 1.52 -2.44
C LEU A 71 -5.04 2.28 -3.46
N THR A 72 -5.87 3.21 -3.00
CA THR A 72 -6.68 4.06 -3.88
C THR A 72 -5.80 4.89 -4.81
N GLU A 73 -4.75 5.52 -4.29
CA GLU A 73 -3.83 6.34 -5.09
C GLU A 73 -3.10 5.52 -6.15
N LYS A 74 -2.61 4.32 -5.79
CA LYS A 74 -1.92 3.42 -6.74
C LYS A 74 -2.86 2.84 -7.79
N MET A 75 -4.05 2.40 -7.40
CA MET A 75 -5.06 1.89 -8.34
C MET A 75 -5.56 2.98 -9.28
N LEU A 76 -5.76 4.20 -8.79
CA LEU A 76 -6.14 5.33 -9.65
C LEU A 76 -5.01 5.71 -10.61
N THR A 77 -3.75 5.74 -10.16
CA THR A 77 -2.58 5.95 -11.03
C THR A 77 -2.56 4.94 -12.18
N TYR A 78 -2.77 3.66 -11.86
CA TYR A 78 -2.83 2.59 -12.86
C TYR A 78 -4.00 2.80 -13.83
N ALA A 79 -5.21 3.07 -13.32
CA ALA A 79 -6.42 3.24 -14.12
C ALA A 79 -6.35 4.46 -15.06
N LEU A 80 -5.68 5.54 -14.64
CA LEU A 80 -5.54 6.76 -15.45
C LEU A 80 -4.36 6.71 -16.42
N GLY A 81 -3.43 5.76 -16.26
CA GLY A 81 -2.21 5.68 -17.07
C GLY A 81 -1.26 6.87 -16.87
N ARG A 82 -1.40 7.62 -15.76
CA ARG A 82 -0.58 8.78 -15.40
C ARG A 82 -0.46 8.92 -13.89
N GLY A 83 0.54 9.70 -13.45
CA GLY A 83 0.62 10.14 -12.05
C GLY A 83 -0.60 10.93 -11.62
N LEU A 84 -0.88 10.93 -10.31
CA LEU A 84 -1.91 11.77 -9.72
C LEU A 84 -1.44 13.21 -9.64
N GLU A 85 -2.35 14.12 -9.95
CA GLU A 85 -2.17 15.56 -9.86
C GLU A 85 -2.89 16.12 -8.63
N TYR A 86 -2.60 17.37 -8.27
CA TYR A 86 -3.22 18.01 -7.10
C TYR A 86 -4.76 17.97 -7.12
N TYR A 87 -5.36 18.01 -8.31
CA TYR A 87 -6.82 18.01 -8.48
C TYR A 87 -7.44 16.61 -8.31
N ASP A 88 -6.67 15.53 -8.44
CA ASP A 88 -7.14 14.16 -8.21
C ASP A 88 -7.33 13.86 -6.72
N LYS A 89 -6.77 14.69 -5.82
CA LYS A 89 -6.93 14.55 -4.37
C LYS A 89 -8.39 14.42 -3.95
N ARG A 90 -9.30 15.20 -4.56
CA ARG A 90 -10.74 15.13 -4.24
C ARG A 90 -11.36 13.79 -4.63
N THR A 91 -10.92 13.21 -5.75
CA THR A 91 -11.34 11.89 -6.20
C THR A 91 -10.89 10.82 -5.21
N VAL A 92 -9.61 10.84 -4.81
CA VAL A 92 -9.06 9.93 -3.80
C VAL A 92 -9.83 10.05 -2.48
N ASP A 93 -10.02 11.27 -1.97
CA ASP A 93 -10.72 11.51 -0.70
C ASP A 93 -12.17 11.00 -0.74
N SER A 94 -12.86 11.15 -1.88
CA SER A 94 -14.22 10.64 -2.10
C SER A 94 -14.27 9.11 -2.07
N ILE A 95 -13.35 8.46 -2.78
CA ILE A 95 -13.28 6.99 -2.84
C ILE A 95 -12.92 6.39 -1.47
N VAL A 96 -11.98 6.99 -0.74
CA VAL A 96 -11.61 6.54 0.61
C VAL A 96 -12.81 6.63 1.56
N LYS A 97 -13.55 7.75 1.55
CA LYS A 97 -14.78 7.88 2.35
C LYS A 97 -15.84 6.84 1.99
N ARG A 98 -15.97 6.52 0.70
CA ARG A 98 -16.86 5.45 0.25
C ARG A 98 -16.42 4.10 0.81
N LEU A 99 -15.12 3.79 0.77
CA LEU A 99 -14.57 2.55 1.31
C LEU A 99 -14.82 2.43 2.82
N GLU A 100 -14.58 3.49 3.58
CA GLU A 100 -14.86 3.53 5.02
C GLU A 100 -16.33 3.21 5.31
N LYS A 101 -17.26 3.80 4.55
CA LYS A 101 -18.71 3.57 4.71
C LYS A 101 -19.13 2.14 4.37
N ASN A 102 -18.46 1.50 3.41
CA ASN A 102 -18.86 0.22 2.86
C ASN A 102 -18.02 -0.97 3.39
N GLY A 103 -17.23 -0.76 4.44
CA GLY A 103 -16.42 -1.81 5.07
C GLY A 103 -15.19 -2.22 4.25
N HIS A 104 -14.60 -1.29 3.51
CA HIS A 104 -13.35 -1.42 2.74
C HIS A 104 -13.36 -2.56 1.70
N LYS A 105 -14.51 -2.81 1.07
CA LYS A 105 -14.63 -3.82 0.01
C LYS A 105 -13.86 -3.39 -1.24
N PHE A 106 -13.11 -4.32 -1.83
CA PHE A 106 -12.34 -4.05 -3.04
C PHE A 106 -13.22 -3.64 -4.24
N ASN A 107 -14.42 -4.22 -4.38
CA ASN A 107 -15.33 -3.86 -5.47
C ASN A 107 -15.80 -2.40 -5.36
N ASP A 108 -15.92 -1.85 -4.14
CA ASP A 108 -16.26 -0.43 -3.94
C ASP A 108 -15.12 0.51 -4.36
N LEU A 109 -13.87 0.06 -4.25
CA LEU A 109 -12.71 0.79 -4.77
C LEU A 109 -12.77 0.85 -6.29
N VAL A 110 -12.96 -0.30 -6.94
CA VAL A 110 -13.03 -0.38 -8.41
C VAL A 110 -14.19 0.45 -8.93
N ASP A 111 -15.39 0.30 -8.37
CA ASP A 111 -16.56 1.09 -8.74
C ASP A 111 -16.31 2.59 -8.53
N GLY A 112 -15.76 2.97 -7.37
CA GLY A 112 -15.41 4.36 -7.07
C GLY A 112 -14.42 4.97 -8.06
N ILE A 113 -13.49 4.19 -8.61
CA ILE A 113 -12.56 4.63 -9.66
C ILE A 113 -13.29 4.79 -10.99
N VAL A 114 -13.98 3.76 -11.48
CA VAL A 114 -14.55 3.77 -12.84
C VAL A 114 -15.72 4.73 -12.99
N THR A 115 -16.41 5.08 -11.89
CA THR A 115 -17.46 6.12 -11.89
C THR A 115 -16.93 7.51 -11.53
N SER A 116 -15.61 7.67 -11.35
CA SER A 116 -15.03 8.97 -10.97
C SER A 116 -14.90 9.91 -12.17
N LEU A 117 -15.02 11.22 -11.91
CA LEU A 117 -14.76 12.23 -12.94
C LEU A 117 -13.35 12.16 -13.52
N ALA A 118 -12.37 11.75 -12.72
CA ALA A 118 -10.98 11.63 -13.17
C ALA A 118 -10.81 10.52 -14.21
N PHE A 119 -11.58 9.43 -14.10
CA PHE A 119 -11.57 8.32 -15.04
C PHE A 119 -12.45 8.60 -16.26
N ASP A 120 -13.66 9.11 -16.04
CA ASP A 120 -14.64 9.37 -17.10
C ASP A 120 -14.21 10.53 -18.03
N LYS A 121 -13.47 11.51 -17.51
CA LYS A 121 -13.10 12.72 -18.26
C LYS A 121 -11.62 13.01 -18.16
N LYS A 122 -10.98 13.12 -19.32
CA LYS A 122 -9.66 13.73 -19.42
C LYS A 122 -9.82 15.25 -19.36
N ARG A 123 -9.12 15.90 -18.43
CA ARG A 123 -8.99 17.37 -18.46
C ARG A 123 -8.35 17.75 -19.79
N GLY A 124 -9.00 18.65 -20.53
CA GLY A 124 -8.45 19.16 -21.79
C GLY A 124 -7.03 19.68 -21.55
N GLU A 125 -6.13 19.40 -22.48
CA GLU A 125 -4.81 20.04 -22.46
C GLU A 125 -5.05 21.54 -22.42
N ALA A 126 -4.48 22.23 -21.43
CA ALA A 126 -4.51 23.68 -21.42
C ALA A 126 -3.84 24.09 -22.74
N GLY A 127 -4.64 24.63 -23.67
CA GLY A 127 -4.16 25.09 -24.96
C GLY A 127 -2.96 26.00 -24.72
N LYS A 128 -1.86 25.68 -25.41
CA LYS A 128 -0.72 26.59 -25.51
C LYS A 128 -1.17 27.89 -26.16
#